data_AF-A0A1A7R1T0-F1
#
_entry.id   AF-A0A1A7R1T0-F1
#
_cell.length_a   1.000
_cell.length_b   1.000
_cell.length_c   1.000
_cell.angle_alpha   90.00
_cell.angle_beta   90.00
_cell.angle_gamma   90.00
#
_symmetry.space_group_name_H-M   'P 1'
#
loop_
_entity.id
_entity.type
_entity.pdbx_description
1 polymer ?
#
loop_
_entity_poly.entity_id
_entity_poly.type
_entity_poly.pdbx_seq_one_letter_code
_entity_poly.pdbx_strand_id
1 'polypeptide(L)'
;MGHIQKIILLVLIVPLALFPGGLISYFLLFEKPEFENTMWIPIGMTALGLCSFMFHFKTKMFYKLLKKKADLPKIDPLFWLLDIAFGIVYILISFYLVYLMYILPVRQNAFRLLLYIIPLFIAGLWTVFEAFYLHNLIQIHKFAHRHAEIDDIKGNIRD
;
A
#
# COMPACT_ATOMS: atom_id res chain seq x y z
N MET A 1 -4.61 -14.20 -11.00
CA MET A 1 -5.23 -13.13 -10.20
C MET A 1 -4.40 -11.83 -10.10
N GLY A 2 -3.06 -11.83 -10.21
CA GLY A 2 -2.26 -10.67 -9.76
C GLY A 2 -2.29 -9.33 -10.52
N HIS A 3 -2.47 -9.27 -11.86
CA HIS A 3 -2.29 -7.99 -12.59
C HIS A 3 -3.49 -7.03 -12.45
N ILE A 4 -4.72 -7.56 -12.46
CA ILE A 4 -5.95 -6.75 -12.34
C ILE A 4 -6.05 -6.17 -10.92
N GLN A 5 -5.81 -6.99 -9.90
CA GLN A 5 -5.71 -6.56 -8.51
C GLN A 5 -4.71 -5.42 -8.32
N LYS A 6 -3.53 -5.51 -8.96
CA LYS A 6 -2.49 -4.49 -8.84
C LYS A 6 -2.90 -3.15 -9.47
N ILE A 7 -3.64 -3.19 -10.58
CA ILE A 7 -4.22 -1.98 -11.19
C ILE A 7 -5.27 -1.36 -10.27
N ILE A 8 -6.16 -2.18 -9.70
CA ILE A 8 -7.19 -1.71 -8.76
C ILE A 8 -6.55 -1.00 -7.56
N LEU A 9 -5.55 -1.63 -6.93
CA LEU A 9 -4.80 -1.02 -5.82
C LEU A 9 -4.13 0.29 -6.24
N LEU A 10 -3.51 0.32 -7.42
CA LEU A 10 -2.84 1.53 -7.91
C LEU A 10 -3.83 2.69 -8.12
N VAL A 11 -5.01 2.42 -8.66
CA VAL A 11 -6.09 3.42 -8.81
C VAL A 11 -6.62 3.87 -7.44
N LEU A 12 -6.70 2.96 -6.47
CA LEU A 12 -7.24 3.23 -5.14
C LEU A 12 -6.25 4.01 -4.25
N ILE A 13 -4.94 3.79 -4.42
CA ILE A 13 -3.89 4.49 -3.66
C ILE A 13 -3.80 5.97 -4.03
N VAL A 14 -4.06 6.33 -5.28
CA VAL A 14 -3.99 7.74 -5.73
C VAL A 14 -4.90 8.66 -4.90
N PRO A 15 -6.22 8.43 -4.80
CA PRO A 15 -7.08 9.28 -3.98
C PRO A 15 -6.74 9.18 -2.49
N LEU A 16 -6.32 8.00 -1.99
CA LEU A 16 -5.90 7.86 -0.60
C LEU A 16 -4.66 8.71 -0.28
N ALA A 17 -3.63 8.66 -1.11
CA ALA A 17 -2.40 9.42 -0.94
C ALA A 17 -2.63 10.94 -1.00
N LEU A 18 -3.52 11.38 -1.89
CA LEU A 18 -3.79 12.80 -2.12
C LEU A 18 -4.80 13.39 -1.13
N PHE A 19 -5.71 12.58 -0.59
CA PHE A 19 -6.78 13.08 0.29
C PHE A 19 -6.24 13.85 1.52
N PRO A 20 -5.27 13.36 2.30
CA PRO A 20 -4.72 14.10 3.43
C PRO A 20 -4.10 15.45 3.04
N GLY A 21 -3.26 15.47 2.01
CA GLY A 21 -2.63 16.70 1.50
C GLY A 21 -3.62 17.69 0.91
N GLY A 22 -4.66 17.20 0.24
CA GLY A 22 -5.79 18.02 -0.24
C GLY A 22 -6.57 18.66 0.90
N LEU A 23 -6.78 17.92 1.99
CA LEU A 23 -7.45 18.42 3.19
C LEU A 23 -6.64 19.58 3.82
N ILE A 24 -5.33 19.39 4.03
CA ILE A 24 -4.46 20.46 4.56
C ILE A 24 -4.47 21.68 3.64
N SER A 25 -4.33 21.47 2.33
CA SER A 25 -4.29 22.54 1.35
C SER A 25 -5.58 23.37 1.41
N TYR A 26 -6.73 22.71 1.59
CA TYR A 26 -8.00 23.39 1.81
C TYR A 26 -7.99 24.23 3.09
N PHE A 27 -7.62 23.64 4.23
CA PHE A 27 -7.59 24.35 5.52
C PHE A 27 -6.67 25.57 5.46
N LEU A 28 -5.44 25.43 4.97
CA LEU A 28 -4.47 26.52 4.91
C LEU A 28 -4.88 27.64 3.95
N LEU A 29 -5.45 27.32 2.78
CA LEU A 29 -5.79 28.32 1.76
C LEU A 29 -7.10 29.05 2.07
N PHE A 30 -8.10 28.34 2.60
CA PHE A 30 -9.46 28.88 2.76
C PHE A 30 -9.80 29.26 4.20
N GLU A 31 -9.34 28.48 5.19
CA GLU A 31 -9.63 28.77 6.61
C GLU A 31 -8.55 29.65 7.27
N LYS A 32 -7.38 29.79 6.63
CA LYS A 32 -6.23 30.59 7.08
C LYS A 32 -5.79 30.36 8.55
N PRO A 33 -5.81 29.14 9.11
CA PRO A 33 -5.18 28.88 10.39
C PRO A 33 -3.65 29.02 10.26
N GLU A 34 -2.97 29.34 11.37
CA GLU A 34 -1.52 29.18 11.44
C GLU A 34 -1.17 27.68 11.32
N PHE A 35 0.00 27.39 10.74
CA PHE A 35 0.43 26.00 10.59
C PHE A 35 0.74 25.41 11.96
N GLU A 36 -0.06 24.43 12.39
CA GLU A 36 0.12 23.76 13.68
C GLU A 36 0.89 22.45 13.54
N ASN A 37 1.54 22.00 14.61
CA ASN A 37 2.28 20.73 14.63
C ASN A 37 1.41 19.51 14.29
N THR A 38 0.10 19.58 14.51
CA THR A 38 -0.87 18.54 14.16
C THR A 38 -0.97 18.32 12.64
N MET A 39 -0.63 19.33 11.83
CA MET A 39 -0.66 19.28 10.36
C MET A 39 0.48 18.42 9.78
N TRP A 40 1.51 18.08 10.56
CA TRP A 40 2.57 17.15 10.12
C TRP A 40 2.04 15.73 9.87
N ILE A 41 0.99 15.31 10.58
CA ILE A 41 0.39 13.98 10.43
C ILE A 41 -0.11 13.76 8.99
N PRO A 42 -1.02 14.60 8.45
CA PRO A 42 -1.49 14.43 7.08
C PRO A 42 -0.40 14.67 6.01
N ILE A 43 0.63 15.49 6.27
CA ILE A 43 1.81 15.60 5.38
C ILE A 43 2.54 14.26 5.29
N GLY A 44 2.85 13.66 6.45
CA GLY A 44 3.50 12.36 6.53
C GLY A 44 2.68 11.26 5.85
N MET A 45 1.35 11.31 5.97
CA MET A 45 0.47 10.39 5.26
C MET A 45 0.55 10.55 3.74
N THR A 46 0.59 11.78 3.22
CA THR A 46 0.74 12.01 1.78
C THR A 46 2.11 11.53 1.28
N ALA A 47 3.18 11.76 2.05
CA ALA A 47 4.50 11.23 1.73
C ALA A 47 4.51 9.69 1.67
N LEU A 48 3.94 9.03 2.68
CA LEU A 48 3.76 7.58 2.70
C LEU A 48 2.93 7.09 1.50
N GLY A 49 1.87 7.81 1.15
CA GLY A 49 1.03 7.49 -0.01
C GLY A 49 1.74 7.59 -1.34
N LEU A 50 2.62 8.59 -1.51
CA LEU A 50 3.49 8.69 -2.69
C LEU A 50 4.48 7.52 -2.76
N CYS A 51 5.06 7.12 -1.63
CA CYS A 51 5.94 5.96 -1.56
C CYS A 51 5.21 4.65 -1.89
N SER A 52 3.99 4.45 -1.36
CA SER A 52 3.12 3.32 -1.71
C SER A 52 2.76 3.34 -3.20
N PHE A 53 2.40 4.49 -3.76
CA PHE A 53 2.14 4.63 -5.20
C PHE A 53 3.36 4.20 -6.03
N MET A 54 4.55 4.68 -5.68
CA MET A 54 5.80 4.28 -6.35
C MET A 54 6.07 2.79 -6.22
N PHE A 55 5.82 2.20 -5.05
CA PHE A 55 5.93 0.75 -4.82
C PHE A 55 5.01 -0.03 -5.76
N HIS A 56 3.72 0.31 -5.81
CA HIS A 56 2.74 -0.36 -6.68
C HIS A 56 3.05 -0.16 -8.16
N PHE A 57 3.56 1.01 -8.55
CA PHE A 57 3.98 1.28 -9.92
C PHE A 57 5.18 0.42 -10.34
N LYS A 58 6.20 0.30 -9.47
CA LYS A 58 7.39 -0.54 -9.75
C LYS A 58 7.07 -2.02 -9.78
N THR A 59 6.15 -2.47 -8.93
CA THR A 59 5.75 -3.89 -8.82
C THR A 59 4.70 -4.33 -9.83
N LYS A 60 4.09 -3.42 -10.61
CA LYS A 60 2.97 -3.75 -11.52
C LYS A 60 3.28 -4.88 -12.51
N MET A 61 4.52 -4.95 -12.99
CA MET A 61 4.94 -5.96 -13.98
C MET A 61 5.36 -7.29 -13.35
N PHE A 62 5.50 -7.36 -12.02
CA PHE A 62 6.10 -8.53 -11.37
C PHE A 62 5.27 -9.78 -11.64
N TYR A 63 3.94 -9.69 -11.54
CA TYR A 63 3.04 -10.80 -11.87
C TYR A 63 3.16 -11.28 -13.33
N LYS A 64 3.56 -10.41 -14.26
CA LYS A 64 3.82 -10.79 -15.67
C LYS A 64 5.20 -11.44 -15.82
N LEU A 65 6.21 -10.94 -15.13
CA LEU A 65 7.59 -11.47 -15.16
C LEU A 65 7.69 -12.83 -14.47
N LEU A 66 7.00 -13.01 -13.35
CA LEU A 66 6.87 -14.28 -12.63
C LEU A 66 6.32 -15.40 -13.52
N LYS A 67 5.33 -15.09 -14.36
CA LYS A 67 4.80 -16.05 -15.35
C LYS A 67 5.80 -16.39 -16.46
N LYS A 68 6.69 -15.46 -16.79
CA LYS A 68 7.70 -15.62 -17.84
C LYS A 68 9.01 -16.22 -17.34
N LYS A 69 9.12 -16.55 -16.05
CA LYS A 69 10.39 -16.98 -15.41
C LYS A 69 11.57 -16.04 -15.72
N ALA A 70 11.28 -14.75 -15.82
CA ALA A 70 12.28 -13.73 -16.09
C ALA A 70 12.78 -13.12 -14.79
N ASP A 71 14.00 -12.57 -14.83
CA ASP A 71 14.58 -11.85 -13.71
C ASP A 71 13.66 -10.73 -13.21
N LEU A 72 13.48 -10.70 -11.89
CA LEU A 72 12.64 -9.71 -11.23
C LEU A 72 13.48 -8.48 -10.86
N PRO A 73 12.98 -7.26 -11.12
CA PRO A 73 13.64 -6.04 -10.69
C PRO A 73 13.88 -6.07 -9.17
N LYS A 74 15.04 -5.58 -8.74
CA LYS A 74 15.30 -5.37 -7.30
C LYS A 74 14.47 -4.17 -6.83
N ILE A 75 13.72 -4.38 -5.76
CA ILE A 75 13.02 -3.32 -5.04
C ILE A 75 13.73 -3.15 -3.71
N ASP A 76 14.05 -1.91 -3.38
CA ASP A 76 14.66 -1.55 -2.12
C ASP A 76 13.73 -1.96 -0.96
N PRO A 77 14.25 -2.66 0.08
CA PRO A 77 13.49 -2.99 1.29
C PRO A 77 12.73 -1.81 1.89
N LEU A 78 13.25 -0.58 1.74
CA LEU A 78 12.59 0.62 2.21
C LEU A 78 11.20 0.81 1.59
N PHE A 79 11.01 0.55 0.28
CA PHE A 79 9.71 0.71 -0.36
C PHE A 79 8.68 -0.31 0.13
N TRP A 80 9.11 -1.52 0.50
CA TRP A 80 8.23 -2.51 1.13
C TRP A 80 7.76 -2.03 2.50
N LEU A 81 8.70 -1.55 3.32
CA LEU A 81 8.39 -1.04 4.65
C LEU A 81 7.44 0.16 4.58
N LEU A 82 7.69 1.10 3.68
CA LEU A 82 6.86 2.30 3.52
C LEU A 82 5.46 1.98 3.03
N ASP A 83 5.30 1.00 2.13
CA ASP A 83 3.98 0.54 1.67
C ASP A 83 3.19 -0.14 2.79
N ILE A 84 3.84 -1.01 3.57
CA ILE A 84 3.23 -1.63 4.75
C ILE A 84 2.85 -0.56 5.78
N ALA A 85 3.75 0.40 6.05
CA ALA A 85 3.48 1.49 6.97
C ALA A 85 2.28 2.34 6.52
N PHE A 86 2.16 2.63 5.22
CA PHE A 86 1.00 3.30 4.65
C PHE A 86 -0.29 2.54 4.93
N GLY A 87 -0.34 1.24 4.66
CA GLY A 87 -1.51 0.40 4.95
C GLY A 87 -1.86 0.35 6.43
N ILE A 88 -0.87 0.22 7.31
CA ILE A 88 -1.06 0.23 8.78
C ILE A 88 -1.65 1.55 9.26
N VAL A 89 -1.19 2.69 8.73
CA VAL A 89 -1.73 4.00 9.10
C VAL A 89 -3.23 4.10 8.80
N TYR A 90 -3.70 3.60 7.65
CA TYR A 90 -5.15 3.57 7.36
C TYR A 90 -5.94 2.66 8.27
N ILE A 91 -5.37 1.52 8.67
CA ILE A 91 -5.98 0.63 9.66
C ILE A 91 -6.13 1.36 11.00
N LEU A 92 -5.07 2.03 11.47
CA LEU A 92 -5.08 2.79 12.73
C LEU A 92 -6.07 3.96 12.69
N ILE A 93 -6.12 4.70 11.58
CA ILE A 93 -7.08 5.80 11.40
C ILE A 93 -8.51 5.26 11.41
N SER A 94 -8.76 4.12 10.77
CA SER A 94 -10.09 3.50 10.79
C SER A 94 -10.51 3.14 12.21
N PHE A 95 -9.62 2.56 13.02
CA PHE A 95 -9.90 2.30 14.44
C PHE A 95 -10.09 3.58 15.26
N TYR A 96 -9.29 4.61 15.00
CA TYR A 96 -9.44 5.90 15.67
C TYR A 96 -10.80 6.55 15.36
N LEU A 97 -11.27 6.47 14.11
CA LEU A 97 -12.59 6.96 13.73
C LEU A 97 -13.72 6.17 14.39
N VAL A 98 -13.58 4.85 14.54
CA VAL A 98 -14.52 4.02 15.32
C VAL A 98 -14.54 4.44 16.80
N TYR A 99 -13.37 4.72 17.38
CA TYR A 99 -13.27 5.21 18.75
C TYR A 99 -13.97 6.57 18.92
N LEU A 100 -13.77 7.50 17.99
CA LEU A 100 -14.46 8.79 18.01
C LEU A 100 -15.98 8.65 17.90
N MET A 101 -16.49 7.68 17.14
CA MET A 101 -17.92 7.36 17.07
C MET A 101 -18.52 6.97 18.42
N TYR A 102 -17.72 6.34 19.29
CA TYR A 102 -18.17 5.91 20.62
C TYR A 102 -18.21 7.08 21.61
N ILE A 103 -17.27 8.01 21.50
CA ILE A 103 -17.14 9.14 22.43
C ILE A 103 -18.06 10.30 22.07
N LEU A 104 -18.18 10.61 20.78
CA LEU A 104 -18.97 11.74 20.32
C LEU A 104 -20.43 11.29 20.14
N PRO A 105 -21.43 12.15 20.43
CA PRO A 105 -22.85 11.84 20.22
C PRO A 105 -23.22 11.90 18.72
N VAL A 106 -22.58 11.10 17.88
CA VAL A 106 -22.74 11.08 16.41
C VAL A 106 -23.94 10.22 15.98
N ARG A 107 -24.92 9.99 16.88
CA ARG A 107 -26.02 9.01 16.65
C ARG A 107 -26.80 9.23 15.35
N GLN A 108 -26.94 10.48 14.88
CA GLN A 108 -27.67 10.78 13.65
C GLN A 108 -26.86 10.55 12.36
N ASN A 109 -25.53 10.40 12.43
CA ASN A 109 -24.67 10.25 11.25
C ASN A 109 -23.74 9.03 11.29
N ALA A 110 -23.94 8.11 12.25
CA ALA A 110 -23.10 6.93 12.44
C ALA A 110 -22.99 6.07 11.16
N PHE A 111 -24.10 5.89 10.42
CA PHE A 111 -24.10 5.14 9.17
C PHE A 111 -23.25 5.80 8.08
N ARG A 112 -23.33 7.13 7.94
CA ARG A 112 -22.50 7.89 6.99
C ARG A 112 -21.03 7.77 7.33
N LEU A 113 -20.68 7.81 8.61
CA LEU A 113 -19.29 7.70 9.05
C LEU A 113 -18.73 6.29 8.78
N LEU A 114 -19.53 5.23 8.97
CA LEU A 114 -19.15 3.85 8.61
C LEU A 114 -18.87 3.68 7.11
N LEU A 115 -19.59 4.38 6.24
CA LEU A 115 -19.33 4.38 4.80
C LEU A 115 -17.94 4.93 4.43
N TYR A 116 -17.32 5.72 5.30
CA TYR A 116 -15.93 6.16 5.12
C TYR A 116 -14.94 5.21 5.82
N ILE A 117 -15.25 4.75 7.03
CA ILE A 117 -14.36 3.89 7.82
C ILE A 117 -14.10 2.55 7.12
N ILE A 118 -15.16 1.88 6.65
CA ILE A 118 -15.05 0.51 6.13
C ILE A 118 -14.14 0.46 4.88
N PRO A 119 -14.31 1.33 3.87
CA PRO A 119 -13.41 1.34 2.72
C PRO A 119 -11.95 1.65 3.08
N LEU A 120 -11.71 2.57 4.02
CA LEU A 120 -10.34 2.89 4.48
C LEU A 120 -9.68 1.68 5.14
N PHE A 121 -10.42 0.99 6.00
CA PHE A 121 -9.93 -0.22 6.67
C PHE A 121 -9.63 -1.34 5.69
N ILE A 122 -10.54 -1.61 4.75
CA ILE A 122 -10.37 -2.63 3.72
C ILE A 122 -9.18 -2.29 2.82
N ALA A 123 -9.04 -1.03 2.42
CA ALA A 123 -7.90 -0.58 1.62
C ALA A 123 -6.58 -0.78 2.35
N GLY A 124 -6.50 -0.38 3.61
CA GLY A 124 -5.30 -0.56 4.44
C GLY A 124 -4.92 -2.03 4.59
N LEU A 125 -5.90 -2.90 4.91
CA LEU A 125 -5.68 -4.35 4.96
C LEU A 125 -5.21 -4.92 3.62
N TRP A 126 -5.86 -4.51 2.52
CA TRP A 126 -5.51 -5.00 1.19
C TRP A 126 -4.06 -4.63 0.84
N THR A 127 -3.65 -3.38 1.04
CA THR A 127 -2.26 -2.95 0.79
C THR A 127 -1.27 -3.82 1.54
N VAL A 128 -1.47 -4.03 2.84
CA VAL A 128 -0.60 -4.89 3.67
C VAL A 128 -0.57 -6.32 3.17
N PHE A 129 -1.74 -6.93 2.91
CA PHE A 129 -1.81 -8.31 2.42
C PHE A 129 -1.16 -8.48 1.04
N GLU A 130 -1.29 -7.50 0.15
CA GLU A 130 -0.68 -7.54 -1.16
C GLU A 130 0.84 -7.49 -1.09
N ALA A 131 1.40 -6.66 -0.20
CA ALA A 131 2.83 -6.63 0.07
C ALA A 131 3.32 -8.00 0.58
N PHE A 132 2.68 -8.59 1.58
CA PHE A 132 3.08 -9.92 2.08
C PHE A 132 2.95 -11.01 1.02
N TYR A 133 1.85 -11.01 0.26
CA TYR A 133 1.62 -11.98 -0.80
C TYR A 133 2.68 -11.88 -1.90
N LEU A 134 2.97 -10.67 -2.38
CA LEU A 134 3.95 -10.46 -3.43
C LEU A 134 5.36 -10.80 -2.94
N HIS A 135 5.70 -10.46 -1.69
CA HIS A 135 6.99 -10.82 -1.10
C HIS A 135 7.20 -12.34 -1.07
N ASN A 136 6.23 -13.09 -0.55
CA ASN A 136 6.28 -14.56 -0.53
C ASN A 136 6.41 -15.16 -1.92
N LEU A 137 5.68 -14.61 -2.88
CA LEU A 137 5.68 -15.10 -4.25
C LEU A 137 7.04 -14.85 -4.96
N ILE A 138 7.71 -13.73 -4.68
CA ILE A 138 9.08 -13.46 -5.13
C ILE A 138 10.07 -14.46 -4.52
N GLN A 139 9.95 -14.78 -3.23
CA GLN A 139 10.84 -15.74 -2.56
C GLN A 139 10.72 -17.15 -3.16
N ILE A 140 9.49 -17.62 -3.37
CA ILE A 140 9.22 -18.90 -4.03
C ILE A 140 9.82 -18.92 -5.43
N HIS A 141 9.67 -17.82 -6.19
CA HIS A 141 10.23 -17.73 -7.53
C HIS A 141 11.75 -17.77 -7.55
N LYS A 142 12.41 -17.01 -6.68
CA LYS A 142 13.88 -17.01 -6.56
C LYS A 142 14.40 -18.39 -6.18
N PHE A 143 13.71 -19.10 -5.29
CA PHE A 143 14.09 -20.45 -4.90
C PHE A 143 13.98 -21.43 -6.08
N ALA A 144 12.87 -21.39 -6.81
CA ALA A 144 12.65 -22.23 -7.99
C ALA A 144 13.64 -21.93 -9.13
N HIS A 145 13.94 -20.66 -9.39
CA HIS A 145 14.89 -20.26 -10.42
C HIS A 145 16.31 -20.77 -10.11
N ARG A 146 16.75 -20.61 -8.85
CA ARG A 146 18.07 -21.12 -8.41
C ARG A 146 18.18 -22.64 -8.54
N HIS A 147 17.12 -23.39 -8.25
CA HIS A 147 17.14 -24.84 -8.40
C HIS A 147 17.22 -25.25 -9.88
N ALA A 148 16.46 -24.58 -10.75
CA ALA A 148 16.53 -24.81 -12.19
C ALA A 148 17.93 -24.52 -12.76
N GLU A 149 18.58 -23.42 -12.34
CA GLU A 149 19.96 -23.11 -12.74
C GLU A 149 20.96 -24.17 -12.27
N ILE A 150 20.81 -24.67 -11.04
CA ILE A 150 21.71 -25.71 -10.49
C ILE A 150 21.52 -27.04 -11.24
N ASP A 151 20.28 -27.40 -11.57
CA ASP A 151 19.99 -28.63 -12.31
C ASP A 151 20.52 -28.57 -13.75
N ASP A 152 20.45 -27.40 -14.40
CA ASP A 152 21.01 -27.18 -15.74
C ASP A 152 22.54 -27.28 -15.74
N ILE A 153 23.21 -26.72 -14.72
CA ILE A 153 24.67 -26.86 -14.54
C ILE A 153 25.06 -28.32 -14.29
N LYS A 154 24.30 -29.07 -13.49
CA LYS A 154 24.58 -30.48 -13.21
C LYS A 154 24.33 -31.40 -14.41
N GLY A 155 23.35 -31.08 -15.25
CA GLY A 155 23.08 -31.79 -16.51
C GLY A 155 24.24 -31.63 -17.48
N ASN A 156 24.78 -30.42 -17.61
CA ASN A 156 25.85 -30.08 -18.54
C ASN A 156 27.25 -30.61 -18.15
N ILE A 157 27.43 -31.15 -16.94
CA ILE A 157 28.69 -31.76 -16.47
C ILE A 157 28.69 -33.30 -16.71
N ARG A 158 27.53 -33.89 -17.04
CA ARG A 158 27.38 -35.35 -17.21
C ARG A 158 27.45 -35.84 -18.65
N ASP A 159 27.54 -34.94 -19.61
CA ASP A 159 27.83 -35.21 -21.03
C ASP A 159 29.29 -34.86 -21.35
#